data_AF-A0A173LXS9-F1
#
_entry.id   AF-A0A173LXS9-F1
#
_cell.length_a   1.000
_cell.length_b   1.000
_cell.length_c   1.000
_cell.angle_alpha   90.00
_cell.angle_beta   90.00
_cell.angle_gamma   90.00
#
_symmetry.space_group_name_H-M   'P 1'
#
loop_
_entity.id
_entity.type
_entity.pdbx_description
1 polymer ?
#
loop_
_entity_poly.entity_id
_entity_poly.type
_entity_poly.pdbx_seq_one_letter_code
_entity_poly.pdbx_strand_id
1 'polypeptide(L)'
;MTQQLHPTAKKLMDTVSAMLDSSNPHGILVDDVLKISGVARSSLYHHFGDFSGLIRATLLQRFSANVATDGQAMMEVANSAKSKDEYWTRIKELSAYTQLPSRAPIRAERARIMSTASADEEFAVALAEEQQRVTDAMAEAIAIAQAKGFVNAQLSPQAIAVFLQAYSLGRAIDDISVKHVPNEDWIALVETVINSLQSD
;
A
#
# COMPACT_ATOMS: atom_id res chain seq x y z
N MET A 1 17.92 10.76 -6.79
CA MET A 1 18.97 9.97 -6.13
C MET A 1 18.47 9.64 -4.74
N THR A 2 18.05 8.40 -4.50
CA THR A 2 17.62 7.97 -3.15
C THR A 2 18.87 7.87 -2.29
N GLN A 3 19.02 8.78 -1.32
CA GLN A 3 20.14 8.72 -0.39
C GLN A 3 20.04 7.41 0.38
N GLN A 4 21.07 6.57 0.26
CA GLN A 4 21.08 5.26 0.90
C GLN A 4 20.98 5.45 2.41
N LEU A 5 19.94 4.88 3.01
CA LEU A 5 19.66 5.03 4.43
C LEU A 5 20.86 4.52 5.25
N HIS A 6 21.29 5.29 6.26
CA HIS A 6 22.44 4.91 7.08
C HIS A 6 22.22 3.53 7.72
N PRO A 7 23.22 2.62 7.78
CA PRO A 7 23.02 1.25 8.26
C PRO A 7 22.40 1.15 9.65
N THR A 8 22.75 2.07 10.55
CA THR A 8 22.19 2.13 11.91
C THR A 8 20.71 2.53 11.90
N ALA A 9 20.34 3.53 11.09
CA ALA A 9 18.94 3.91 10.89
C ALA A 9 18.14 2.74 10.32
N LYS A 10 18.72 2.04 9.33
CA LYS A 10 18.08 0.87 8.70
C LYS A 10 17.83 -0.23 9.73
N LYS A 11 18.82 -0.55 10.57
CA LYS A 11 18.69 -1.59 11.59
C LYS A 11 17.58 -1.28 12.60
N LEU A 12 17.44 -0.02 13.00
CA LEU A 12 16.34 0.42 13.86
C LEU A 12 14.97 0.26 13.17
N MET A 13 14.85 0.71 11.92
CA MET A 13 13.60 0.58 11.15
C MET A 13 13.23 -0.87 10.86
N ASP A 14 14.20 -1.72 10.49
CA ASP A 14 13.98 -3.15 10.28
C ASP A 14 13.51 -3.84 11.58
N THR A 15 14.08 -3.44 12.72
CA THR A 15 13.68 -3.95 14.05
C THR A 15 12.24 -3.56 14.37
N VAL A 16 11.89 -2.28 14.21
CA VAL A 16 10.52 -1.80 14.41
C VAL A 16 9.56 -2.50 13.44
N SER A 17 9.95 -2.64 12.17
CA SER A 17 9.14 -3.33 11.16
C SER A 17 8.83 -4.77 11.59
N ALA A 18 9.82 -5.54 12.03
CA ALA A 18 9.59 -6.89 12.52
C ALA A 18 8.67 -6.93 13.77
N MET A 19 8.75 -5.92 14.63
CA MET A 19 7.86 -5.81 15.80
C MET A 19 6.41 -5.47 15.38
N LEU A 20 6.23 -4.63 14.35
CA LEU A 20 4.92 -4.26 13.80
C LEU A 20 4.16 -5.46 13.21
N ASP A 21 4.88 -6.50 12.76
CA ASP A 21 4.26 -7.73 12.22
C ASP A 21 3.56 -8.58 13.29
N SER A 22 3.97 -8.44 14.56
CA SER A 22 3.51 -9.28 15.67
C SER A 22 2.78 -8.51 16.77
N SER A 23 2.73 -7.18 16.70
CA SER A 23 2.22 -6.31 17.77
C SER A 23 1.43 -5.11 17.25
N ASN A 24 0.50 -4.60 18.07
CA ASN A 24 -0.06 -3.26 17.89
C ASN A 24 1.09 -2.22 18.01
N PRO A 25 1.22 -1.23 17.10
CA PRO A 25 2.32 -0.26 17.17
C PRO A 25 2.39 0.51 18.50
N HIS A 26 1.25 0.72 19.16
CA HIS A 26 1.18 1.35 20.48
C HIS A 26 1.79 0.50 21.62
N GLY A 27 2.07 -0.78 21.39
CA GLY A 27 2.74 -1.67 22.32
C GLY A 27 4.27 -1.72 22.15
N ILE A 28 4.83 -1.07 21.13
CA ILE A 28 6.28 -1.07 20.89
C ILE A 28 6.94 -0.04 21.80
N LEU A 29 7.83 -0.48 22.68
CA LEU A 29 8.60 0.39 23.57
C LEU A 29 10.00 0.66 23.01
N VAL A 30 10.49 1.88 23.23
CA VAL A 30 11.84 2.28 22.79
C VAL A 30 12.94 1.38 23.35
N ASP A 31 12.80 0.93 24.60
CA ASP A 31 13.79 0.08 25.26
C ASP A 31 13.87 -1.30 24.62
N ASP A 32 12.74 -1.86 24.20
CA ASP A 32 12.70 -3.14 23.49
C ASP A 32 13.36 -3.01 22.12
N VAL A 33 13.07 -1.93 21.38
CA VAL A 33 13.69 -1.66 20.07
C VAL A 33 15.20 -1.53 20.20
N LEU A 34 15.70 -0.77 21.18
CA LEU A 34 17.14 -0.59 21.40
C LEU A 34 17.81 -1.90 21.83
N LYS A 35 17.15 -2.68 22.70
CA LYS A 35 17.64 -3.99 23.15
C LYS A 35 17.72 -4.99 22.01
N ILE A 36 16.68 -5.10 21.18
CA ILE A 36 16.62 -6.05 20.06
C ILE A 36 17.58 -5.62 18.95
N SER A 37 17.61 -4.33 18.60
CA SER A 37 18.49 -3.81 17.55
C SER A 37 19.97 -3.77 17.97
N GLY A 38 20.27 -3.72 19.27
CA GLY A 38 21.62 -3.50 19.80
C GLY A 38 22.20 -2.14 19.42
N VAL A 39 21.36 -1.19 19.01
CA VAL A 39 21.78 0.17 18.62
C VAL A 39 21.78 1.07 19.84
N ALA A 40 22.78 1.95 19.94
CA ALA A 40 22.85 2.93 21.02
C ALA A 40 21.69 3.94 20.95
N ARG A 41 21.16 4.31 22.12
CA ARG A 41 20.07 5.31 22.24
C ARG A 41 20.38 6.63 21.53
N SER A 42 21.61 7.11 21.62
CA SER A 42 22.04 8.35 20.96
C SER A 42 21.90 8.31 19.44
N SER A 43 22.12 7.14 18.81
CA SER A 43 22.00 6.97 17.37
C SER A 43 20.54 7.03 16.89
N LEU A 44 19.59 6.55 17.70
CA LEU A 44 18.16 6.69 17.41
C LEU A 44 17.79 8.17 17.31
N TYR A 45 18.08 8.95 18.35
CA TYR A 45 17.73 10.37 18.39
C TYR A 45 18.49 11.18 17.34
N HIS A 46 19.74 10.81 17.01
CA HIS A 46 20.48 11.43 15.91
C HIS A 46 19.82 11.23 14.54
N HIS A 47 19.27 10.05 14.28
CA HIS A 47 18.67 9.73 12.98
C HIS A 47 17.20 10.15 12.85
N PHE A 48 16.43 10.10 13.93
CA PHE A 48 14.97 10.22 13.89
C PHE A 48 14.40 11.35 14.74
N GLY A 49 15.24 12.08 15.48
CA GLY A 49 14.82 13.16 16.39
C GLY A 49 14.19 12.65 17.68
N ASP A 50 13.22 11.74 17.57
CA ASP A 50 12.55 11.07 18.68
C ASP A 50 12.12 9.63 18.32
N PHE A 51 11.50 8.93 19.27
CA PHE A 51 11.04 7.56 19.02
C PHE A 51 9.84 7.51 18.06
N SER A 52 8.95 8.50 18.13
CA SER A 52 7.81 8.61 17.21
C SER A 52 8.26 8.81 15.76
N GLY A 53 9.35 9.56 15.54
CA GLY A 53 9.99 9.75 14.24
C GLY A 53 10.52 8.45 13.66
N LEU A 54 11.07 7.56 14.48
CA LEU A 54 11.45 6.22 14.05
C LEU A 54 10.22 5.40 13.64
N ILE A 55 9.14 5.43 14.42
CA ILE A 55 7.88 4.75 14.07
C ILE A 55 7.31 5.30 12.76
N ARG A 56 7.21 6.62 12.61
CA ARG A 56 6.72 7.29 11.40
C ARG A 56 7.54 6.92 10.17
N ALA A 57 8.87 7.01 10.26
CA ALA A 57 9.76 6.65 9.16
C ALA A 57 9.57 5.16 8.77
N THR A 58 9.43 4.28 9.75
CA THR A 58 9.21 2.84 9.51
C THR A 58 7.85 2.58 8.84
N LEU A 59 6.78 3.22 9.32
CA LEU A 59 5.45 3.12 8.71
C LEU A 59 5.44 3.64 7.26
N LEU A 60 6.10 4.76 7.00
CA LEU A 60 6.22 5.32 5.65
C LEU A 60 7.00 4.38 4.73
N GLN A 61 8.10 3.78 5.20
CA GLN A 61 8.86 2.80 4.44
C GLN A 61 8.01 1.57 4.10
N ARG A 62 7.26 1.03 5.07
CA ARG A 62 6.38 -0.13 4.86
C ARG A 62 5.27 0.19 3.86
N PHE A 63 4.64 1.37 3.97
CA PHE A 63 3.68 1.85 3.00
C PHE A 63 4.29 1.93 1.60
N SER A 64 5.42 2.62 1.46
CA SER A 64 6.08 2.81 0.17
C SER A 64 6.48 1.48 -0.49
N ALA A 65 6.97 0.51 0.29
CA ALA A 65 7.34 -0.81 -0.19
C ALA A 65 6.13 -1.62 -0.69
N ASN A 66 5.06 -1.69 0.11
CA ASN A 66 3.85 -2.43 -0.27
C ASN A 66 3.24 -1.88 -1.56
N VAL A 67 3.24 -0.56 -1.72
CA VAL A 67 2.57 0.05 -2.86
C VAL A 67 3.46 0.12 -4.11
N ALA A 68 4.78 0.19 -3.96
CA ALA A 68 5.69 0.05 -5.10
C ALA A 68 5.46 -1.27 -5.84
N THR A 69 5.17 -2.36 -5.12
CA THR A 69 4.84 -3.66 -5.72
C THR A 69 3.55 -3.63 -6.54
N ASP A 70 2.48 -3.04 -6.00
CA ASP A 70 1.17 -3.01 -6.68
C ASP A 70 1.23 -2.17 -7.98
N GLY A 71 1.84 -0.98 -7.93
CA GLY A 71 2.01 -0.12 -9.11
C GLY A 71 2.89 -0.76 -10.19
N GLN A 72 3.99 -1.42 -9.80
CA GLN A 72 4.85 -2.15 -10.74
C GLN A 72 4.12 -3.32 -11.41
N ALA A 73 3.30 -4.06 -10.66
CA ALA A 73 2.52 -5.16 -11.22
C ALA A 73 1.53 -4.67 -12.28
N MET A 74 0.82 -3.56 -12.03
CA MET A 74 -0.07 -2.95 -13.04
C MET A 74 0.69 -2.46 -14.26
N MET A 75 1.85 -1.82 -14.05
CA MET A 75 2.71 -1.32 -15.13
C MET A 75 3.22 -2.47 -16.02
N GLU A 76 3.64 -3.58 -15.40
CA GLU A 76 4.07 -4.78 -16.11
C GLU A 76 2.94 -5.35 -16.97
N VAL A 77 1.72 -5.48 -16.42
CA VAL A 77 0.54 -5.94 -17.18
C VAL A 77 0.22 -4.98 -18.34
N ALA A 78 0.19 -3.68 -18.08
CA ALA A 78 -0.12 -2.67 -19.08
C ALA A 78 0.87 -2.70 -20.25
N ASN A 79 2.16 -2.89 -19.99
CA ASN A 79 3.20 -2.94 -21.03
C ASN A 79 3.20 -4.26 -21.79
N SER A 80 3.11 -5.39 -21.09
CA SER A 80 3.33 -6.72 -21.68
C SER A 80 2.08 -7.36 -22.31
N ALA A 81 0.87 -6.97 -21.89
CA ALA A 81 -0.36 -7.55 -22.44
C ALA A 81 -0.50 -7.27 -23.95
N LYS A 82 -0.80 -8.33 -24.71
CA LYS A 82 -0.91 -8.34 -26.17
C LYS A 82 -2.34 -8.20 -26.67
N SER A 83 -3.33 -8.38 -25.79
CA SER A 83 -4.74 -8.21 -26.10
C SER A 83 -5.51 -7.66 -24.91
N LYS A 84 -6.73 -7.16 -25.19
CA LYS A 84 -7.70 -6.71 -24.17
C LYS A 84 -8.04 -7.84 -23.20
N ASP A 85 -8.28 -9.04 -23.72
CA ASP A 85 -8.62 -10.22 -22.91
C ASP A 85 -7.46 -10.62 -21.98
N GLU A 86 -6.22 -10.61 -22.48
CA GLU A 86 -5.04 -10.91 -21.66
C GLU A 86 -4.86 -9.87 -20.55
N TYR A 87 -4.99 -8.58 -20.89
CA TYR A 87 -4.92 -7.48 -19.93
C TYR A 87 -5.94 -7.67 -18.81
N TRP A 88 -7.22 -7.84 -19.15
CA TRP A 88 -8.29 -7.95 -18.15
C TRP A 88 -8.23 -9.24 -17.35
N THR A 89 -7.76 -10.35 -17.92
CA THR A 89 -7.50 -11.59 -17.17
C THR A 89 -6.47 -11.32 -16.07
N ARG A 90 -5.33 -10.71 -16.42
CA ARG A 90 -4.24 -10.43 -15.48
C ARG A 90 -4.60 -9.36 -14.45
N ILE A 91 -5.37 -8.33 -14.82
CA ILE A 91 -5.88 -7.33 -13.87
C ILE A 91 -6.84 -7.96 -12.86
N LYS A 92 -7.71 -8.89 -13.29
CA LYS A 92 -8.60 -9.61 -12.36
C LYS A 92 -7.83 -10.50 -11.40
N GLU A 93 -6.80 -11.22 -11.88
CA GLU A 93 -5.91 -12.01 -11.03
C GLU A 93 -5.20 -11.15 -9.98
N LEU A 94 -4.63 -10.01 -10.38
CA LEU A 94 -4.02 -9.04 -9.47
C LEU A 94 -5.04 -8.51 -8.45
N SER A 95 -6.23 -8.15 -8.90
CA SER A 95 -7.31 -7.69 -8.03
C SER A 95 -7.66 -8.77 -7.00
N ALA A 96 -7.99 -9.99 -7.45
CA ALA A 96 -8.35 -11.11 -6.59
C ALA A 96 -7.28 -11.42 -5.53
N TYR A 97 -5.99 -11.37 -5.91
CA TYR A 97 -4.88 -11.55 -4.99
C TYR A 97 -4.89 -10.52 -3.85
N THR A 98 -5.11 -9.24 -4.17
CA THR A 98 -5.18 -8.17 -3.16
C THR A 98 -6.40 -8.28 -2.24
N GLN A 99 -7.45 -8.99 -2.68
CA GLN A 99 -8.69 -9.18 -1.92
C GLN A 99 -8.68 -10.39 -0.97
N LEU A 100 -7.66 -11.25 -1.03
CA LEU A 100 -7.58 -12.44 -0.18
C LEU A 100 -7.71 -12.12 1.33
N PRO A 101 -8.31 -13.00 2.14
CA PRO A 101 -8.38 -12.82 3.60
C PRO A 101 -7.00 -12.69 4.26
N SER A 102 -5.98 -13.38 3.71
CA SER A 102 -4.59 -13.28 4.17
C SER A 102 -3.98 -11.88 4.02
N ARG A 103 -4.61 -10.98 3.24
CA ARG A 103 -4.19 -9.59 3.06
C ARG A 103 -4.83 -8.64 4.10
N ALA A 104 -5.71 -9.12 4.97
CA ALA A 104 -6.32 -8.31 6.03
C ALA A 104 -5.30 -7.55 6.90
N PRO A 105 -4.14 -8.14 7.32
CA PRO A 105 -3.13 -7.39 8.07
C PRO A 105 -2.57 -6.17 7.32
N ILE A 106 -2.40 -6.28 6.00
CA ILE A 106 -1.89 -5.19 5.16
C ILE A 106 -2.94 -4.07 5.05
N ARG A 107 -4.22 -4.42 4.91
CA ARG A 107 -5.32 -3.43 4.90
C ARG A 107 -5.45 -2.73 6.25
N ALA A 108 -5.35 -3.47 7.35
CA ALA A 108 -5.35 -2.92 8.70
C ALA A 108 -4.16 -1.98 8.95
N GLU A 109 -2.98 -2.33 8.45
CA GLU A 109 -1.81 -1.45 8.51
C GLU A 109 -2.06 -0.15 7.74
N ARG A 110 -2.58 -0.22 6.50
CA ARG A 110 -2.91 0.97 5.70
C ARG A 110 -3.92 1.87 6.41
N ALA A 111 -4.99 1.29 6.98
CA ALA A 111 -5.98 2.03 7.76
C ALA A 111 -5.33 2.74 8.97
N ARG A 112 -4.42 2.06 9.67
CA ARG A 112 -3.69 2.64 10.80
C ARG A 112 -2.78 3.78 10.36
N ILE A 113 -2.05 3.64 9.26
CA ILE A 113 -1.19 4.69 8.71
C ILE A 113 -2.00 5.96 8.39
N MET A 114 -3.17 5.81 7.78
CA MET A 114 -4.08 6.93 7.50
C MET A 114 -4.62 7.55 8.81
N SER A 115 -4.95 6.73 9.81
CA SER A 115 -5.35 7.22 11.13
C SER A 115 -4.22 8.00 11.82
N THR A 116 -2.98 7.51 11.79
CA THR A 116 -1.82 8.22 12.35
C THR A 116 -1.60 9.56 11.68
N ALA A 117 -1.67 9.60 10.34
CA ALA A 117 -1.56 10.84 9.58
C ALA A 117 -2.64 11.86 9.93
N SER A 118 -3.85 11.43 10.27
CA SER A 118 -4.92 12.36 10.68
C SER A 118 -4.63 13.13 11.98
N ALA A 119 -3.69 12.66 12.80
CA ALA A 119 -3.34 13.24 14.09
C ALA A 119 -1.93 13.85 14.14
N ASP A 120 -1.14 13.73 13.07
CA ASP A 120 0.26 14.16 12.98
C ASP A 120 0.51 14.86 11.63
N GLU A 121 0.60 16.20 11.66
CA GLU A 121 0.70 17.03 10.44
C GLU A 121 1.97 16.77 9.64
N GLU A 122 3.11 16.58 10.31
CA GLU A 122 4.38 16.28 9.64
C GLU A 122 4.30 14.92 8.93
N PHE A 123 3.71 13.92 9.59
CA PHE A 123 3.48 12.62 8.98
C PHE A 123 2.48 12.69 7.82
N ALA A 124 1.43 13.50 7.94
CA ALA A 124 0.41 13.67 6.91
C ALA A 124 1.02 14.18 5.60
N VAL A 125 1.92 15.16 5.67
CA VAL A 125 2.62 15.69 4.48
C VAL A 125 3.44 14.59 3.81
N ALA A 126 4.27 13.86 4.57
CA ALA A 126 5.11 12.80 4.03
C ALA A 126 4.28 11.64 3.42
N LEU A 127 3.18 11.26 4.07
CA LEU A 127 2.28 10.24 3.55
C LEU A 127 1.54 10.70 2.30
N ALA A 128 1.14 11.97 2.22
CA ALA A 128 0.44 12.52 1.07
C ALA A 128 1.32 12.47 -0.20
N GLU A 129 2.61 12.80 -0.08
CA GLU A 129 3.57 12.70 -1.19
C GLU A 129 3.72 11.25 -1.67
N GLU A 130 3.88 10.28 -0.76
CA GLU A 130 3.95 8.87 -1.15
C GLU A 130 2.63 8.39 -1.77
N GLN A 131 1.48 8.77 -1.21
CA GLN A 131 0.16 8.39 -1.74
C GLN A 131 -0.10 9.00 -3.13
N GLN A 132 0.41 10.20 -3.40
CA GLN A 132 0.39 10.80 -4.74
C GLN A 132 1.24 9.97 -5.71
N ARG A 133 2.49 9.66 -5.34
CA ARG A 133 3.42 8.86 -6.15
C ARG A 133 2.84 7.50 -6.56
N VAL A 134 2.16 6.85 -5.62
CA VAL A 134 1.41 5.60 -5.86
C VAL A 134 0.35 5.78 -6.93
N THR A 135 -0.48 6.81 -6.74
CA THR A 135 -1.64 7.04 -7.59
C THR A 135 -1.20 7.38 -9.01
N ASP A 136 -0.13 8.16 -9.15
CA ASP A 136 0.46 8.50 -10.44
C ASP A 136 0.99 7.26 -11.17
N ALA A 137 1.71 6.36 -10.48
CA ALA A 137 2.21 5.13 -11.08
C ALA A 137 1.08 4.22 -11.59
N MET A 138 0.01 4.08 -10.81
CA MET A 138 -1.18 3.31 -11.23
C MET A 138 -1.91 4.00 -12.39
N ALA A 139 -2.07 5.33 -12.33
CA ALA A 139 -2.70 6.11 -13.38
C ALA A 139 -1.93 6.04 -14.70
N GLU A 140 -0.60 6.03 -14.66
CA GLU A 140 0.24 5.84 -15.84
C GLU A 140 0.02 4.46 -16.49
N ALA A 141 -0.01 3.39 -15.69
CA ALA A 141 -0.33 2.05 -16.19
C ALA A 141 -1.73 1.99 -16.84
N ILE A 142 -2.71 2.67 -16.25
CA ILE A 142 -4.07 2.78 -16.79
C ILE A 142 -4.07 3.57 -18.12
N ALA A 143 -3.34 4.68 -18.19
CA ALA A 143 -3.23 5.49 -19.40
C ALA A 143 -2.59 4.71 -20.56
N ILE A 144 -1.59 3.87 -20.28
CA ILE A 144 -1.00 2.96 -21.28
C ILE A 144 -2.06 1.97 -21.79
N ALA A 145 -2.86 1.38 -20.89
CA ALA A 145 -3.92 0.46 -21.27
C ALA A 145 -5.06 1.14 -22.05
N GLN A 146 -5.36 2.41 -21.75
CA GLN A 146 -6.29 3.24 -22.54
C GLN A 146 -5.74 3.53 -23.94
N ALA A 147 -4.46 3.87 -24.07
CA ALA A 147 -3.82 4.08 -25.37
C ALA A 147 -3.82 2.82 -26.25
N LYS A 148 -3.80 1.63 -25.63
CA LYS A 148 -3.99 0.33 -26.30
C LYS A 148 -5.46 -0.01 -26.61
N GLY A 149 -6.41 0.82 -26.17
CA GLY A 149 -7.83 0.58 -26.35
C GLY A 149 -8.40 -0.55 -25.48
N PHE A 150 -7.76 -0.89 -24.36
CA PHE A 150 -8.21 -1.96 -23.45
C PHE A 150 -9.11 -1.45 -22.32
N VAL A 151 -8.86 -0.23 -21.87
CA VAL A 151 -9.60 0.47 -20.81
C VAL A 151 -10.39 1.62 -21.43
N ASN A 152 -11.56 1.93 -20.87
CA ASN A 152 -12.42 3.02 -21.31
C ASN A 152 -11.68 4.37 -21.23
N ALA A 153 -11.43 4.99 -22.38
CA ALA A 153 -10.70 6.25 -22.50
C ALA A 153 -11.47 7.49 -22.03
N GLN A 154 -12.79 7.37 -21.78
CA GLN A 154 -13.62 8.48 -21.26
C GLN A 154 -13.49 8.65 -19.74
N LEU A 155 -12.93 7.65 -19.04
CA LEU A 155 -12.72 7.70 -17.60
C LEU A 155 -11.33 8.25 -17.29
N SER A 156 -11.23 9.06 -16.23
CA SER A 156 -9.94 9.57 -15.76
C SER A 156 -9.05 8.42 -15.24
N PRO A 157 -7.80 8.29 -15.70
CA PRO A 157 -6.85 7.32 -15.16
C PRO A 157 -6.64 7.47 -13.66
N GLN A 158 -6.55 8.72 -13.18
CA GLN A 158 -6.39 9.03 -11.76
C GLN A 158 -7.62 8.59 -10.96
N ALA A 159 -8.83 8.84 -11.47
CA ALA A 159 -10.06 8.39 -10.81
C ALA A 159 -10.14 6.86 -10.72
N ILE A 160 -9.78 6.15 -11.80
CA ILE A 160 -9.68 4.68 -11.79
C ILE A 160 -8.63 4.23 -10.76
N ALA A 161 -7.44 4.82 -10.76
CA ALA A 161 -6.37 4.47 -9.83
C ALA A 161 -6.80 4.63 -8.36
N VAL A 162 -7.48 5.71 -8.03
CA VAL A 162 -8.02 5.93 -6.68
C VAL A 162 -9.13 4.92 -6.37
N PHE A 163 -10.03 4.66 -7.32
CA PHE A 163 -11.11 3.67 -7.15
C PHE A 163 -10.56 2.26 -6.83
N LEU A 164 -9.53 1.81 -7.57
CA LEU A 164 -8.89 0.50 -7.35
C LEU A 164 -8.31 0.39 -5.93
N GLN A 165 -7.72 1.47 -5.42
CA GLN A 165 -7.22 1.52 -4.05
C GLN A 165 -8.34 1.59 -3.02
N ALA A 166 -9.43 2.30 -3.33
CA ALA A 166 -10.54 2.55 -2.42
C ALA A 166 -11.30 1.28 -2.05
N TYR A 167 -11.69 0.44 -3.02
CA TYR A 167 -12.38 -0.82 -2.67
C TYR A 167 -11.46 -1.79 -1.94
N SER A 168 -10.16 -1.79 -2.27
CA SER A 168 -9.17 -2.64 -1.61
C SER A 168 -9.02 -2.26 -0.14
N LEU A 169 -8.90 -0.96 0.18
CA LEU A 169 -8.95 -0.50 1.56
C LEU A 169 -10.34 -0.74 2.20
N GLY A 170 -11.42 -0.52 1.46
CA GLY A 170 -12.80 -0.70 1.92
C GLY A 170 -13.13 -2.13 2.36
N ARG A 171 -12.43 -3.14 1.83
CA ARG A 171 -12.52 -4.53 2.30
C ARG A 171 -12.20 -4.68 3.80
N ALA A 172 -11.45 -3.74 4.38
CA ALA A 172 -11.18 -3.70 5.82
C ALA A 172 -12.44 -3.59 6.70
N ILE A 173 -13.55 -3.11 6.16
CA ILE A 173 -14.84 -3.05 6.87
C ILE A 173 -15.32 -4.47 7.20
N ASP A 174 -15.19 -5.40 6.24
CA ASP A 174 -15.59 -6.80 6.42
C ASP A 174 -14.58 -7.59 7.26
N ASP A 175 -13.28 -7.25 7.18
CA ASP A 175 -12.20 -7.90 7.95
C ASP A 175 -12.38 -7.80 9.47
N ILE A 176 -13.11 -6.79 9.95
CA ILE A 176 -13.39 -6.60 11.38
C ILE A 176 -14.80 -7.05 11.79
N SER A 177 -15.58 -7.57 10.83
CA SER A 177 -16.95 -7.97 11.07
C SER A 177 -17.03 -9.30 11.82
N VAL A 178 -18.10 -9.50 12.59
CA VAL A 178 -18.35 -10.80 13.24
C VAL A 178 -18.73 -11.86 12.20
N LYS A 179 -19.49 -11.45 11.17
CA LYS A 179 -19.93 -12.30 10.07
C LYS A 179 -19.38 -11.75 8.77
N HIS A 180 -18.35 -12.40 8.27
CA HIS A 180 -17.65 -12.03 7.05
C HIS A 180 -18.48 -12.36 5.81
N VAL A 181 -18.35 -11.54 4.78
CA VAL A 181 -18.80 -11.84 3.42
C VAL A 181 -17.89 -12.93 2.83
N PRO A 182 -18.45 -14.02 2.25
CA PRO A 182 -17.66 -15.02 1.55
C PRO A 182 -16.74 -14.37 0.51
N ASN A 183 -15.49 -14.81 0.45
CA ASN A 183 -14.47 -14.12 -0.35
C ASN A 183 -14.80 -14.19 -1.85
N GLU A 184 -15.39 -15.29 -2.30
CA GLU A 184 -15.89 -15.50 -3.65
C GLU A 184 -16.98 -14.49 -4.03
N ASP A 185 -17.90 -14.16 -3.12
CA ASP A 185 -18.96 -13.18 -3.35
C ASP A 185 -18.37 -11.77 -3.50
N TRP A 186 -17.37 -11.45 -2.69
CA TRP A 186 -16.64 -10.18 -2.78
C TRP A 186 -15.86 -10.06 -4.10
N ILE A 187 -15.10 -11.10 -4.48
CA ILE A 187 -14.36 -11.12 -5.74
C ILE A 187 -15.32 -10.99 -6.92
N ALA A 188 -16.44 -11.70 -6.93
CA ALA A 188 -17.44 -11.63 -8.00
C ALA A 188 -18.02 -10.21 -8.17
N LEU A 189 -18.32 -9.53 -7.06
CA LEU A 189 -18.76 -8.13 -7.08
C LEU A 189 -17.67 -7.21 -7.65
N VAL A 190 -16.44 -7.31 -7.14
CA VAL A 190 -15.31 -6.49 -7.58
C VAL A 190 -15.03 -6.70 -9.07
N GLU A 191 -15.02 -7.95 -9.55
CA GLU A 191 -14.86 -8.25 -10.98
C GLU A 191 -15.98 -7.66 -11.83
N THR A 192 -17.23 -7.72 -11.36
CA THR A 192 -18.37 -7.10 -12.05
C THR A 192 -18.15 -5.60 -12.23
N VAL A 193 -17.71 -4.90 -11.19
CA VAL A 193 -17.44 -3.46 -11.27
C VAL A 193 -16.22 -3.18 -12.15
N ILE A 194 -15.14 -3.94 -12.02
CA ILE A 194 -13.94 -3.76 -12.85
C ILE A 194 -14.24 -3.99 -14.33
N ASN A 195 -15.14 -4.92 -14.68
CA ASN A 195 -15.57 -5.13 -16.06
C ASN A 195 -16.28 -3.90 -16.65
N SER A 196 -16.83 -2.99 -15.85
CA SER A 196 -17.40 -1.73 -16.37
C SER A 196 -16.34 -0.73 -16.85
N LEU A 197 -15.06 -0.99 -16.54
CA LEU A 197 -13.94 -0.14 -16.92
C LEU A 197 -13.33 -0.52 -18.27
N GLN A 198 -13.74 -1.64 -18.87
CA GLN A 198 -13.27 -2.03 -20.19
C GLN A 198 -13.71 -0.99 -21.23
N SER A 199 -12.93 -0.83 -22.30
CA SER A 199 -13.44 -0.16 -23.50
C SER A 199 -14.67 -0.90 -24.07
N ASP A 200 -15.43 -0.25 -24.95
CA ASP A 200 -16.45 -0.94 -25.74
C ASP A 200 -15.82 -1.96 -26.72
#